data_AF-A0A2G4GBF1-F1
#
_entry.id   AF-A0A2G4GBF1-F1
#
_cell.length_a   1.000
_cell.length_b   1.000
_cell.length_c   1.000
_cell.angle_alpha   90.00
_cell.angle_beta   90.00
_cell.angle_gamma   90.00
#
_symmetry.space_group_name_H-M   'P 1'
#
loop_
_entity.id
_entity.type
_entity.pdbx_description
1 polymer ?
#
loop_
_entity_poly.entity_id
_entity_poly.type
_entity_poly.pdbx_seq_one_letter_code
_entity_poly.pdbx_strand_id
1 'polypeptide(L)'
;MKRPINKETLIVSAGVAIGLFAIISGFNGGSTGRDAQRLPDAIERMTPGPGDQVLQQSQIFVDFIDGYNASLTIDGVALKTTRLDELTDNGATPKPGAQVEIPPTAIYDPGNYTISFLPQEGAPIATLTQGTHTATVLFWKITEGPQKARSFTWEFDAN
;
A
#
# COMPACT_ATOMS: atom_id res chain seq x y z
N MET A 1 40.48 23.57 45.53
CA MET A 1 39.61 24.77 45.46
C MET A 1 38.33 24.36 44.71
N LYS A 2 37.18 24.22 45.39
CA LYS A 2 35.92 23.78 44.76
C LYS A 2 35.23 24.99 44.13
N ARG A 3 35.05 25.00 42.80
CA ARG A 3 34.35 26.09 42.11
C ARG A 3 32.86 26.05 42.50
N PRO A 4 32.27 27.13 43.01
CA PRO A 4 30.86 27.13 43.34
C PRO A 4 30.04 26.93 42.06
N ILE A 5 29.05 26.04 42.13
CA ILE A 5 28.16 25.78 41.01
C ILE A 5 27.27 27.02 40.83
N ASN A 6 27.27 27.61 39.64
CA ASN A 6 26.38 28.71 39.31
C ASN A 6 24.95 28.16 39.10
N LYS A 7 24.04 28.51 40.00
CA LYS A 7 22.65 28.06 40.00
C LYS A 7 21.91 28.51 38.74
N GLU A 8 22.22 29.69 38.20
CA GLU A 8 21.60 30.20 36.96
C GLU A 8 21.99 29.33 35.76
N THR A 9 23.28 28.99 35.64
CA THR A 9 23.78 28.10 34.58
C THR A 9 23.15 26.70 34.69
N LEU A 10 22.91 26.23 35.92
CA LEU A 10 22.30 24.93 36.16
C LEU A 10 20.83 24.87 35.73
N ILE A 11 20.08 25.96 35.96
CA ILE A 11 18.68 26.08 35.55
C ILE A 11 18.58 26.13 34.02
N VAL A 12 19.45 26.91 33.37
CA VAL A 12 19.49 27.01 31.91
C VAL A 12 19.84 25.65 31.28
N SER A 13 20.85 24.94 31.79
CA SER A 13 21.23 23.64 31.24
C SER A 13 20.17 22.56 31.49
N ALA A 14 19.48 22.58 32.64
CA ALA A 14 18.37 21.69 32.92
C ALA A 14 17.20 21.93 31.95
N GLY A 15 16.85 23.18 31.66
CA GLY A 15 15.81 23.53 30.68
C GLY A 15 16.16 23.04 29.27
N VAL A 16 17.41 23.23 28.83
CA VAL A 16 17.89 22.73 27.54
C VAL A 16 17.84 21.20 27.48
N ALA A 17 18.26 20.51 28.53
CA ALA A 17 18.22 19.05 28.59
C ALA A 17 16.79 18.49 28.53
N ILE A 18 15.85 19.11 29.24
CA ILE A 18 14.42 18.75 29.19
C ILE A 18 13.84 18.99 27.80
N GLY A 19 14.16 20.12 27.18
CA GLY A 19 13.73 20.43 25.82
C GLY A 19 14.25 19.41 24.79
N LEU A 20 15.54 19.07 24.85
CA LEU A 20 16.13 18.05 23.97
C LEU A 20 15.51 16.68 24.21
N PHE A 21 15.27 16.30 25.47
CA PHE A 21 14.62 15.04 25.82
C PHE A 21 13.18 14.97 25.28
N ALA A 22 12.42 16.07 25.36
CA ALA A 22 11.07 16.15 24.81
C ALA A 22 11.04 16.00 23.28
N ILE A 23 12.01 16.62 22.58
CA ILE A 23 12.16 16.48 21.12
C ILE A 23 12.47 15.03 20.74
N ILE A 24 13.44 14.39 21.39
CA ILE A 24 13.83 12.99 21.13
C ILE A 24 12.64 12.05 21.41
N SER A 25 11.90 12.30 22.50
CA SER A 25 10.73 11.50 22.85
C SER A 25 9.59 11.66 21.84
N GLY A 26 9.40 12.87 21.30
CA GLY A 26 8.40 13.14 20.26
C GLY A 26 8.66 12.36 18.96
N PHE A 27 9.92 12.25 18.55
CA PHE A 27 10.29 11.45 17.37
C PHE A 27 10.09 9.94 17.58
N ASN A 28 10.29 9.42 18.79
CA ASN A 28 10.07 8.00 19.10
C ASN A 28 8.59 7.60 19.18
N GLY A 29 7.68 8.56 19.38
CA GLY A 29 6.23 8.33 19.43
C GLY A 29 5.51 8.50 18.09
N GLY A 30 6.23 8.84 17.01
CA GLY A 30 5.66 9.00 15.68
C GLY A 30 5.25 7.67 15.07
N SER A 31 4.01 7.25 15.29
CA SER A 31 3.37 6.20 14.50
C SER A 31 3.34 6.66 13.04
N THR A 32 3.96 5.91 12.13
CA THR A 32 3.83 6.20 10.70
C THR A 32 2.41 5.87 10.23
N GLY A 33 1.97 6.41 9.09
CA GLY A 33 0.64 6.07 8.53
C GLY A 33 0.44 4.56 8.32
N ARG A 34 1.54 3.81 8.11
CA ARG A 34 1.55 2.34 8.00
C ARG A 34 1.19 1.64 9.32
N ASP A 35 1.73 2.11 10.44
CA ASP A 35 1.51 1.53 11.76
C ASP A 35 0.04 1.71 12.20
N ALA A 36 -0.59 2.83 11.80
CA ALA A 36 -2.01 3.06 12.01
C ALA A 36 -2.90 2.08 11.22
N GLN A 37 -2.45 1.67 10.03
CA GLN A 37 -3.20 0.77 9.14
C GLN A 37 -2.98 -0.72 9.43
N ARG A 38 -1.99 -1.08 10.27
CA ARG A 38 -1.63 -2.47 10.63
C ARG A 38 -1.45 -3.39 9.41
N LEU A 39 -0.75 -2.89 8.40
CA LEU A 39 -0.48 -3.67 7.19
C LEU A 39 0.42 -4.89 7.50
N PRO A 40 0.18 -6.05 6.88
CA PRO A 40 1.10 -7.18 6.96
C PRO A 40 2.49 -6.81 6.45
N ASP A 41 3.55 -7.42 7.01
CA ASP A 41 4.93 -7.16 6.60
C ASP A 41 5.20 -7.35 5.10
N ALA A 42 4.38 -8.18 4.44
CA ALA A 42 4.47 -8.44 3.00
C ALA A 42 3.97 -7.28 2.13
N ILE A 43 3.17 -6.35 2.68
CA ILE A 43 2.60 -5.20 1.96
C ILE A 43 3.41 -3.96 2.32
N GLU A 44 4.06 -3.35 1.33
CA GLU A 44 4.80 -2.11 1.50
C GLU A 44 3.86 -0.90 1.54
N ARG A 45 2.88 -0.89 0.64
CA ARG A 45 1.93 0.22 0.45
C ARG A 45 0.63 -0.28 -0.15
N MET A 46 -0.46 0.43 0.12
CA MET A 46 -1.71 0.25 -0.58
C MET A 46 -2.49 1.56 -0.70
N THR A 47 -3.32 1.67 -1.71
CA THR A 47 -4.22 2.80 -1.93
C THR A 47 -5.46 2.29 -2.66
N PRO A 48 -6.68 2.58 -2.19
CA PRO A 48 -6.99 3.16 -0.88
C PRO A 48 -6.50 2.29 0.28
N GLY A 49 -6.07 2.93 1.35
CA GLY A 49 -5.84 2.30 2.64
C GLY A 49 -7.12 2.10 3.45
N PRO A 50 -7.05 1.37 4.58
CA PRO A 50 -8.18 1.19 5.48
C PRO A 50 -8.79 2.51 5.95
N GLY A 51 -10.08 2.71 5.69
CA GLY A 51 -10.85 3.90 6.06
C GLY A 51 -10.63 5.12 5.17
N ASP A 52 -9.91 4.98 4.05
CA ASP A 52 -9.72 6.08 3.10
C ASP A 52 -11.02 6.40 2.35
N GLN A 53 -11.16 7.65 1.94
CA GLN A 53 -12.25 8.12 1.09
C GLN A 53 -11.72 8.42 -0.31
N VAL A 54 -12.37 7.86 -1.34
CA VAL A 54 -11.93 7.92 -2.73
C VAL A 54 -13.05 8.32 -3.70
N LEU A 55 -12.67 8.57 -4.95
CA LEU A 55 -13.62 8.84 -6.02
C LEU A 55 -14.08 7.52 -6.66
N GLN A 56 -15.21 7.58 -7.38
CA GLN A 56 -15.79 6.43 -8.07
C GLN A 56 -14.87 5.75 -9.10
N GLN A 57 -13.88 6.49 -9.62
CA GLN A 57 -12.91 6.07 -10.63
C GLN A 57 -11.48 6.00 -10.07
N SER A 58 -11.34 5.88 -8.75
CA SER A 58 -10.03 5.71 -8.12
C SER A 58 -9.48 4.31 -8.34
N GLN A 59 -8.18 4.24 -8.61
CA GLN A 59 -7.46 2.98 -8.72
C GLN A 59 -7.29 2.32 -7.35
N ILE A 60 -7.45 1.00 -7.32
CA ILE A 60 -7.09 0.16 -6.19
C ILE A 60 -5.73 -0.46 -6.48
N PHE A 61 -4.79 -0.28 -5.57
CA PHE A 61 -3.37 -0.58 -5.75
C PHE A 61 -2.80 -1.17 -4.47
N VAL A 62 -2.04 -2.27 -4.60
CA VAL A 62 -1.28 -2.88 -3.52
C VAL A 62 0.14 -3.18 -4.00
N ASP A 63 1.09 -2.77 -3.17
CA ASP A 63 2.54 -2.89 -3.37
C ASP A 63 3.09 -3.92 -2.37
N PHE A 64 3.79 -4.93 -2.86
CA PHE A 64 4.35 -5.98 -2.04
C PHE A 64 5.87 -5.88 -1.97
N ILE A 65 6.44 -6.40 -0.89
CA ILE A 65 7.87 -6.70 -0.88
C ILE A 65 8.20 -7.74 -1.97
N ASP A 66 9.46 -7.80 -2.37
CA ASP A 66 9.93 -8.75 -3.38
C ASP A 66 9.50 -10.20 -3.11
N GLY A 67 9.11 -10.89 -4.19
CA GLY A 67 8.91 -12.34 -4.19
C GLY A 67 7.49 -12.80 -3.83
N TYR A 68 6.50 -11.90 -3.87
CA TYR A 68 5.09 -12.24 -3.68
C TYR A 68 4.32 -12.18 -5.00
N ASN A 69 3.30 -13.03 -5.15
CA ASN A 69 2.23 -12.89 -6.13
C ASN A 69 0.94 -12.54 -5.40
N ALA A 70 -0.03 -11.97 -6.12
CA ALA A 70 -1.32 -11.63 -5.55
C ALA A 70 -2.50 -11.79 -6.51
N SER A 71 -3.70 -11.89 -5.94
CA SER A 71 -4.99 -11.70 -6.61
C SER A 71 -5.88 -10.76 -5.78
N LEU A 72 -6.83 -10.10 -6.45
CA LEU A 72 -7.65 -9.06 -5.85
C LEU A 72 -9.14 -9.42 -5.93
N THR A 73 -9.85 -9.19 -4.83
CA THR A 73 -11.31 -9.33 -4.73
C THR A 73 -11.86 -8.01 -4.20
N ILE A 74 -12.94 -7.51 -4.79
CA ILE A 74 -13.62 -6.29 -4.34
C ILE A 74 -15.12 -6.59 -4.25
N ASP A 75 -15.74 -6.30 -3.12
CA ASP A 75 -17.16 -6.55 -2.83
C ASP A 75 -17.60 -8.00 -3.12
N GLY A 76 -16.71 -8.95 -2.85
CA GLY A 76 -16.92 -10.37 -3.13
C GLY A 76 -16.72 -10.77 -4.60
N VAL A 77 -16.45 -9.83 -5.50
CA VAL A 77 -16.13 -10.09 -6.91
C VAL A 77 -14.63 -10.38 -7.03
N ALA A 78 -14.28 -11.65 -7.26
CA ALA A 78 -12.92 -12.05 -7.55
C ALA A 78 -12.52 -11.54 -8.95
N LEU A 79 -11.56 -10.63 -9.01
CA LEU A 79 -11.08 -10.10 -10.27
C LEU A 79 -10.15 -11.10 -10.94
N LYS A 80 -10.34 -11.33 -12.24
CA LYS A 80 -9.33 -12.02 -13.04
C LYS A 80 -8.01 -11.27 -12.92
N THR A 81 -6.92 -11.98 -12.62
CA THR A 81 -5.58 -11.40 -12.63
C THR A 81 -4.95 -11.63 -14.00
N THR A 82 -4.51 -10.55 -14.64
CA THR A 82 -3.68 -10.60 -15.84
C THR A 82 -2.29 -10.14 -15.45
N ARG A 83 -1.26 -10.90 -15.83
CA ARG A 83 0.10 -10.51 -15.56
C ARG A 83 0.63 -9.60 -16.66
N LEU A 84 1.39 -8.57 -16.28
CA LEU A 84 1.88 -7.57 -17.23
C LEU A 84 2.90 -8.15 -18.22
N ASP A 85 3.72 -9.12 -17.78
CA ASP A 85 4.65 -9.86 -18.64
C ASP A 85 3.89 -10.65 -19.72
N GLU A 86 2.80 -11.33 -19.35
CA GLU A 86 1.95 -12.08 -20.29
C GLU A 86 1.32 -11.20 -21.39
N LEU A 87 1.03 -9.92 -21.09
CA LEU A 87 0.52 -8.97 -22.09
C LEU A 87 1.56 -8.60 -23.14
N THR A 88 2.84 -8.63 -22.75
CA THR A 88 3.98 -8.40 -23.64
C THR A 88 4.48 -9.68 -24.32
N ASP A 89 4.12 -10.86 -23.80
CA ASP A 89 4.62 -12.17 -24.20
C ASP A 89 3.98 -12.78 -25.45
N ASN A 90 3.19 -12.03 -26.22
CA ASN A 90 2.87 -12.43 -27.61
C ASN A 90 4.10 -12.41 -28.55
N GLY A 91 5.33 -12.39 -28.02
CA GLY A 91 6.59 -12.38 -28.76
C GLY A 91 6.87 -11.06 -29.50
N ALA A 92 6.04 -10.04 -29.29
CA ALA A 92 6.19 -8.73 -29.87
C ALA A 92 6.49 -7.73 -28.76
N THR A 93 7.77 -7.33 -28.65
CA THR A 93 8.09 -6.04 -28.03
C THR A 93 7.20 -5.00 -28.72
N PRO A 94 6.35 -4.25 -27.98
CA PRO A 94 5.57 -3.19 -28.58
C PRO A 94 6.52 -2.30 -29.36
N LYS A 95 6.25 -2.07 -30.65
CA LYS A 95 7.04 -1.10 -31.43
C LYS A 95 7.08 0.20 -30.61
N PRO A 96 8.21 0.94 -30.57
CA PRO A 96 8.23 2.24 -29.92
C PRO A 96 7.03 3.09 -30.40
N GLY A 97 6.14 3.48 -29.49
CA GLY A 97 4.88 4.18 -29.80
C GLY A 97 3.63 3.30 -30.01
N ALA A 98 3.72 1.98 -29.87
CA ALA A 98 2.56 1.09 -29.89
C ALA A 98 1.78 1.19 -28.57
N GLN A 99 0.47 1.40 -28.68
CA GLN A 99 -0.43 1.40 -27.53
C GLN A 99 -0.68 -0.05 -27.10
N VAL A 100 -0.32 -0.39 -25.86
CA VAL A 100 -0.70 -1.65 -25.24
C VAL A 100 -2.09 -1.47 -24.65
N GLU A 101 -3.05 -2.25 -25.13
CA GLU A 101 -4.40 -2.26 -24.57
C GLU A 101 -4.36 -2.98 -23.22
N ILE A 102 -4.66 -2.27 -22.15
CA ILE A 102 -4.72 -2.85 -20.80
C ILE A 102 -6.09 -3.49 -20.64
N PRO A 103 -6.17 -4.81 -20.38
CA PRO A 103 -7.44 -5.47 -20.22
C PRO A 103 -8.15 -4.98 -18.96
N PRO A 104 -9.49 -5.02 -18.93
CA PRO A 104 -10.30 -4.56 -17.80
C PRO A 104 -10.32 -5.61 -16.67
N THR A 105 -9.13 -5.90 -16.14
CA THR A 105 -8.84 -6.95 -15.15
C THR A 105 -7.89 -6.41 -14.08
N ALA A 106 -7.64 -7.16 -13.00
CA ALA A 106 -6.58 -6.81 -12.08
C ALA A 106 -5.22 -7.07 -12.75
N ILE A 107 -4.40 -6.03 -12.89
CA ILE A 107 -3.08 -6.12 -13.51
C ILE A 107 -2.05 -6.38 -12.42
N TYR A 108 -1.34 -7.49 -12.54
CA TYR A 108 -0.22 -7.83 -11.68
C TYR A 108 1.10 -7.60 -12.42
N ASP A 109 1.96 -6.73 -11.91
CA ASP A 109 3.29 -6.47 -12.45
C ASP A 109 4.34 -7.27 -11.65
N PRO A 110 4.89 -8.36 -12.22
CA PRO A 110 5.92 -9.16 -11.55
C PRO A 110 7.28 -8.47 -11.44
N GLY A 111 7.53 -7.41 -12.23
CA GLY A 111 8.76 -6.65 -12.16
C GLY A 111 8.81 -5.73 -10.94
N ASN A 112 7.63 -5.27 -10.48
CA ASN A 112 7.47 -4.36 -9.35
C ASN A 112 6.73 -4.99 -8.16
N TYR A 113 6.26 -6.23 -8.26
CA TYR A 113 5.44 -6.91 -7.25
C TYR A 113 4.20 -6.11 -6.84
N THR A 114 3.51 -5.54 -7.82
CA THR A 114 2.30 -4.74 -7.57
C THR A 114 1.08 -5.38 -8.20
N ILE A 115 -0.08 -5.22 -7.56
CA ILE A 115 -1.38 -5.50 -8.18
C ILE A 115 -2.21 -4.22 -8.21
N SER A 116 -2.84 -3.96 -9.35
CA SER A 116 -3.68 -2.78 -9.52
C SER A 116 -4.96 -3.11 -10.27
N PHE A 117 -6.03 -2.38 -9.95
CA PHE A 117 -7.30 -2.44 -10.66
C PHE A 117 -7.86 -1.03 -10.80
N LEU A 118 -8.19 -0.67 -12.04
CA LEU A 118 -8.88 0.57 -12.37
C LEU A 118 -10.31 0.22 -12.77
N PRO A 119 -11.33 0.68 -12.04
CA PRO A 119 -12.72 0.63 -12.50
C PRO A 119 -12.81 1.29 -13.89
N GLN A 120 -13.46 0.62 -14.83
CA GLN A 120 -13.65 1.14 -16.19
C GLN A 120 -14.75 0.38 -16.91
N GLU A 121 -15.27 0.95 -17.99
CA GLU A 121 -16.26 0.27 -18.83
C GLU A 121 -15.72 -1.09 -19.32
N GLY A 122 -16.55 -2.12 -19.23
CA GLY A 122 -16.18 -3.50 -19.57
C GLY A 122 -15.44 -4.28 -18.47
N ALA A 123 -15.08 -3.67 -17.35
CA ALA A 123 -14.56 -4.37 -16.18
C ALA A 123 -15.66 -5.04 -15.36
N PRO A 124 -15.33 -6.09 -14.57
CA PRO A 124 -16.28 -6.68 -13.61
C PRO A 124 -16.88 -5.65 -12.65
N ILE A 125 -16.14 -4.58 -12.36
CA ILE A 125 -16.58 -3.42 -11.59
C ILE A 125 -16.27 -2.18 -12.43
N ALA A 126 -17.30 -1.59 -13.05
CA ALA A 126 -17.13 -0.45 -13.93
C ALA A 126 -16.96 0.89 -13.18
N THR A 127 -17.47 0.95 -11.95
CA THR A 127 -17.42 2.12 -11.09
C THR A 127 -17.51 1.68 -9.64
N LEU A 128 -16.82 2.38 -8.74
CA LEU A 128 -17.04 2.24 -7.30
C LEU A 128 -18.31 3.02 -6.96
N THR A 129 -19.37 2.30 -6.61
CA THR A 129 -20.66 2.91 -6.25
C THR A 129 -20.55 3.71 -4.97
N GLN A 130 -21.38 4.72 -4.78
CA GLN A 130 -21.34 5.48 -3.52
C GLN A 130 -21.54 4.57 -2.29
N GLY A 131 -20.64 4.67 -1.31
CA GLY A 131 -20.69 3.94 -0.04
C GLY A 131 -19.42 3.15 0.27
N THR A 132 -19.52 2.26 1.25
CA THR A 132 -18.40 1.44 1.73
C THR A 132 -18.15 0.25 0.81
N HIS A 133 -16.91 0.10 0.40
CA HIS A 133 -16.40 -1.01 -0.39
C HIS A 133 -15.47 -1.88 0.46
N THR A 134 -15.50 -3.19 0.22
CA THR A 134 -14.59 -4.15 0.87
C THR A 134 -13.62 -4.72 -0.16
N ALA A 135 -12.33 -4.45 0.00
CA ALA A 135 -11.29 -5.08 -0.80
C ALA A 135 -10.56 -6.16 0.00
N THR A 136 -10.24 -7.26 -0.67
CA THR A 136 -9.43 -8.34 -0.13
C THR A 136 -8.35 -8.70 -1.12
N VAL A 137 -7.11 -8.66 -0.65
CA VAL A 137 -5.96 -9.12 -1.42
C VAL A 137 -5.51 -10.47 -0.87
N LEU A 138 -5.41 -11.45 -1.77
CA LEU A 138 -4.86 -12.76 -1.48
C LEU A 138 -3.43 -12.78 -2.04
N PHE A 139 -2.44 -13.11 -1.21
CA PHE A 139 -1.04 -13.04 -1.58
C PHE A 139 -0.23 -14.23 -1.05
N TRP A 140 0.76 -14.68 -1.82
CA TRP A 140 1.61 -15.82 -1.49
C TRP A 140 3.02 -15.60 -2.01
N LYS A 141 4.01 -16.23 -1.39
CA LYS A 141 5.35 -16.23 -1.96
C LYS A 141 5.34 -16.99 -3.28
N ILE A 142 6.05 -16.46 -4.28
CA ILE A 142 6.17 -17.07 -5.62
C ILE A 142 6.65 -18.53 -5.51
N THR A 143 7.55 -18.83 -4.57
CA THR A 143 8.11 -20.16 -4.33
C THR A 143 7.17 -21.14 -3.65
N GLU A 144 6.14 -20.66 -2.95
CA GLU A 144 5.24 -21.49 -2.14
C GLU A 144 3.90 -21.76 -2.85
N GLY A 145 3.52 -20.93 -3.82
CA GLY A 145 2.29 -21.06 -4.61
C GLY A 145 1.00 -20.67 -3.87
N PRO A 146 -0.13 -20.59 -4.58
CA PRO A 146 -1.40 -20.05 -4.06
C PRO A 146 -2.01 -20.89 -2.93
N GLN A 147 -1.67 -22.17 -2.81
CA GLN A 147 -2.08 -23.03 -1.69
C GLN A 147 -1.57 -22.57 -0.32
N LYS A 148 -0.55 -21.70 -0.27
CA LYS A 148 0.00 -21.09 0.95
C LYS A 148 -0.37 -19.61 1.08
N ALA A 149 -1.40 -19.17 0.36
CA ALA A 149 -1.79 -17.78 0.37
C ALA A 149 -2.31 -17.31 1.72
N ARG A 150 -2.05 -16.03 1.99
CA ARG A 150 -2.57 -15.25 3.10
C ARG A 150 -3.47 -14.17 2.52
N SER A 151 -4.46 -13.74 3.29
CA SER A 151 -5.36 -12.67 2.88
C SER A 151 -5.21 -11.45 3.78
N PHE A 152 -5.41 -10.27 3.22
CA PHE A 152 -5.62 -9.04 3.96
C PHE A 152 -6.86 -8.34 3.41
N THR A 153 -7.78 -7.99 4.31
CA THR A 153 -9.07 -7.38 3.99
C THR A 153 -9.14 -6.00 4.62
N TRP A 154 -9.63 -5.04 3.86
CA TRP A 154 -9.84 -3.66 4.32
C TRP A 154 -11.08 -3.06 3.67
N GLU A 155 -11.56 -1.98 4.29
CA GLU A 155 -12.69 -1.19 3.82
C GLU A 155 -12.25 0.23 3.46
N PHE A 156 -12.93 0.84 2.51
CA PHE A 156 -12.76 2.23 2.11
C PHE A 156 -14.11 2.76 1.57
N ASP A 157 -14.29 4.08 1.53
CA ASP A 157 -15.55 4.71 1.10
C ASP A 157 -15.38 5.39 -0.25
N ALA A 158 -16.32 5.17 -1.17
CA ALA A 158 -16.40 5.87 -2.45
C ALA A 158 -17.52 6.92 -2.44
N ASN A 159 -17.24 8.11 -2.98
CA ASN A 159 -18.20 9.20 -3.17
C ASN A 159 -18.40 9.53 -4.65
#